data_AF-A0A1V5KH02-F1
#
_entry.id   AF-A0A1V5KH02-F1
#
_cell.length_a   1.000
_cell.length_b   1.000
_cell.length_c   1.000
_cell.angle_alpha   90.00
_cell.angle_beta   90.00
_cell.angle_gamma   90.00
#
_symmetry.space_group_name_H-M   'P 1'
#
loop_
_entity.id
_entity.type
_entity.pdbx_description
1 polymer ?
#
loop_
_entity_poly.entity_id
_entity_poly.type
_entity_poly.pdbx_seq_one_letter_code
_entity_poly.pdbx_strand_id
1 'polypeptide(L)'
;MRINASVANGRPRYDMVSPVYMVEPEDVALADKITLAIRTNATDTSRRGIGLYLKTRGRNEWSFIGQGRDQGEAMVSGTATRLGAFVLIRDRQPPAILSLSPAPGAQITDRTPLITALFKDEVAGMGSEEQLQLLLDGRMVIAEYDPEDEALRYQVKQALTPGRHEIECRISDRCGNRSRKSANFWVK
;
A
#
# COMPACT_ATOMS: atom_id res chain seq x y z
N MET A 1 18.22 -17.09 -28.91
CA MET A 1 19.06 -16.61 -27.80
C MET A 1 18.44 -17.10 -26.49
N ARG A 2 19.06 -18.07 -25.81
CA ARG A 2 18.57 -18.59 -24.52
C ARG A 2 19.30 -17.83 -23.43
N ILE A 3 18.57 -17.04 -22.64
CA ILE A 3 19.13 -16.37 -21.47
C ILE A 3 18.95 -17.32 -20.29
N ASN A 4 20.04 -17.93 -19.83
CA ASN A 4 20.07 -18.69 -18.59
C ASN A 4 20.07 -17.70 -17.43
N ALA A 5 18.96 -17.58 -16.71
CA ALA A 5 18.93 -16.89 -15.44
C ALA A 5 19.45 -17.86 -14.36
N SER A 6 20.61 -17.55 -13.79
CA SER A 6 21.10 -18.19 -12.57
C SER A 6 20.14 -17.84 -11.42
N VAL A 7 19.42 -18.84 -10.91
CA VAL A 7 18.56 -18.68 -9.73
C VAL A 7 19.47 -18.56 -8.50
N ALA A 8 19.65 -17.33 -8.02
CA ALA A 8 20.09 -17.12 -6.65
C ALA A 8 18.97 -17.63 -5.72
N ASN A 9 19.32 -18.45 -4.74
CA ASN A 9 18.42 -19.08 -3.76
C ASN A 9 17.71 -18.05 -2.85
N GLY A 10 16.77 -17.30 -3.41
CA GLY A 10 15.86 -16.41 -2.71
C GLY A 10 14.56 -16.32 -3.49
N ARG A 11 13.41 -16.27 -2.80
CA ARG A 11 12.14 -16.01 -3.48
C ARG A 11 12.25 -14.66 -4.21
N PRO A 12 11.78 -14.55 -5.47
CA PRO A 12 11.81 -13.27 -6.17
C PRO A 12 11.02 -12.23 -5.37
N ARG A 13 11.53 -10.99 -5.30
CA ARG A 13 10.90 -9.86 -4.59
C ARG A 13 9.45 -9.62 -5.03
N TYR A 14 9.13 -9.94 -6.29
CA TYR A 14 7.83 -9.71 -6.91
C TYR A 14 7.28 -11.01 -7.51
N ASP A 15 6.00 -11.31 -7.29
CA ASP A 15 5.25 -12.36 -8.02
C ASP A 15 4.78 -11.79 -9.36
N MET A 16 5.64 -11.82 -10.38
CA MET A 16 5.31 -11.35 -11.73
C MET A 16 4.38 -12.36 -12.42
N VAL A 17 3.19 -11.91 -12.81
CA VAL A 17 2.14 -12.76 -13.40
C VAL A 17 1.90 -12.47 -14.88
N SER A 18 2.78 -11.68 -15.50
CA SER A 18 2.88 -11.47 -16.95
C SER A 18 4.35 -11.37 -17.39
N PRO A 19 4.64 -11.48 -18.70
CA PRO A 19 5.88 -10.94 -19.25
C PRO A 19 6.04 -9.44 -18.94
N VAL A 20 7.26 -8.95 -19.07
CA VAL A 20 7.54 -7.51 -19.10
C VAL A 20 7.32 -7.02 -20.55
N TYR A 21 6.49 -6.01 -20.71
CA TYR A 21 6.20 -5.37 -21.99
C TYR A 21 6.92 -4.04 -22.07
N MET A 22 7.81 -3.88 -23.06
CA MET A 22 8.47 -2.60 -23.32
C MET A 22 7.64 -1.80 -24.33
N VAL A 23 7.34 -0.56 -23.97
CA VAL A 23 6.71 0.41 -24.88
C VAL A 23 7.65 1.58 -25.04
N GLU A 24 8.06 1.84 -26.28
CA GLU A 24 8.98 2.90 -26.66
C GLU A 24 8.23 4.05 -27.37
N PRO A 25 8.81 5.27 -27.42
CA PRO A 25 10.09 5.68 -26.82
C PRO A 25 9.99 6.02 -25.33
N GLU A 26 11.00 5.64 -24.54
CA GLU A 26 10.99 5.90 -23.09
C GLU A 26 11.28 7.35 -22.72
N ASP A 27 11.91 8.13 -23.59
CA ASP A 27 12.50 9.45 -23.31
C ASP A 27 11.65 10.63 -23.81
N VAL A 28 10.55 10.36 -24.50
CA VAL A 28 9.65 11.39 -25.02
C VAL A 28 8.58 11.74 -23.97
N ALA A 29 8.40 13.04 -23.74
CA ALA A 29 7.31 13.54 -22.92
C ALA A 29 5.96 13.28 -23.61
N LEU A 30 5.01 12.72 -22.87
CA LEU A 30 3.65 12.54 -23.36
C LEU A 30 2.86 13.84 -23.19
N ALA A 31 2.05 14.18 -24.19
CA ALA A 31 1.17 15.35 -24.14
C ALA A 31 0.04 15.18 -23.10
N ASP A 32 -0.38 13.94 -22.84
CA ASP A 32 -1.36 13.58 -21.82
C ASP A 32 -1.03 12.19 -21.25
N LYS A 33 -1.72 11.80 -20.18
CA LYS A 33 -1.68 10.46 -19.61
C LYS A 33 -2.19 9.43 -20.62
N ILE A 34 -1.63 8.23 -20.55
CA ILE A 34 -2.09 7.09 -21.32
C ILE A 34 -2.70 6.03 -20.41
N THR A 35 -3.64 5.28 -20.95
CA THR A 35 -4.14 4.05 -20.33
C THR A 35 -3.45 2.85 -20.98
N LEU A 36 -2.82 2.02 -20.16
CA LEU A 36 -2.34 0.70 -20.58
C LEU A 36 -3.21 -0.37 -19.96
N ALA A 37 -3.43 -1.45 -20.70
CA ALA A 37 -4.14 -2.62 -20.23
C ALA A 37 -3.39 -3.89 -20.66
N ILE A 38 -3.12 -4.78 -19.70
CA ILE A 38 -2.48 -6.08 -19.97
C ILE A 38 -3.48 -7.19 -19.67
N ARG A 39 -3.56 -8.17 -20.57
CA ARG A 39 -4.36 -9.37 -20.38
C ARG A 39 -3.73 -10.28 -19.33
N THR A 40 -4.48 -10.59 -18.29
CA THR A 40 -4.24 -11.66 -17.33
C THR A 40 -4.49 -13.02 -17.95
N ASN A 41 -3.70 -14.02 -17.54
CA ASN A 41 -3.92 -15.40 -18.00
C ASN A 41 -5.26 -15.93 -17.47
N ALA A 42 -6.01 -16.62 -18.35
CA ALA A 42 -7.37 -17.09 -18.07
C ALA A 42 -7.48 -18.06 -16.88
N THR A 43 -6.37 -18.68 -16.46
CA THR A 43 -6.32 -19.62 -15.34
C THR A 43 -6.26 -18.95 -13.97
N ASP A 44 -5.95 -17.66 -13.88
CA ASP A 44 -6.07 -16.90 -12.62
C ASP A 44 -7.40 -16.15 -12.57
N THR A 45 -8.43 -16.90 -12.20
CA THR A 45 -9.81 -16.39 -12.10
C THR A 45 -10.00 -15.41 -10.94
N SER A 46 -9.16 -15.47 -9.90
CA SER A 46 -9.30 -14.60 -8.73
C SER A 46 -8.96 -13.16 -9.03
N ARG A 47 -7.94 -12.92 -9.88
CA ARG A 47 -7.37 -11.60 -10.22
C ARG A 47 -7.11 -10.70 -9.00
N ARG A 48 -7.07 -11.30 -7.81
CA ARG A 48 -7.01 -10.60 -6.53
C ARG A 48 -5.56 -10.28 -6.24
N GLY A 49 -5.32 -9.02 -5.87
CA GLY A 49 -4.00 -8.51 -5.61
C GLY A 49 -3.13 -8.30 -6.86
N ILE A 50 -3.68 -8.39 -8.08
CA ILE A 50 -2.92 -8.06 -9.29
C ILE A 50 -3.03 -6.56 -9.56
N GLY A 51 -1.88 -5.90 -9.61
CA GLY A 51 -1.73 -4.54 -10.10
C GLY A 51 -0.92 -4.48 -11.39
N LEU A 52 -1.09 -3.40 -12.15
CA LEU A 52 -0.22 -3.00 -13.24
C LEU A 52 0.85 -2.06 -12.72
N TYR A 53 2.10 -2.33 -13.10
CA TYR A 53 3.26 -1.57 -12.63
C TYR A 53 4.12 -1.10 -13.80
N LEU A 54 4.76 0.06 -13.61
CA LEU A 54 5.73 0.67 -14.52
C LEU A 54 7.11 0.69 -13.86
N LYS A 55 8.14 0.28 -14.60
CA LYS A 55 9.52 0.26 -14.10
C LYS A 55 10.01 1.67 -13.78
N THR A 56 10.53 1.89 -12.58
CA THR A 56 11.13 3.17 -12.20
C THR A 56 12.45 3.40 -12.95
N ARG A 57 12.61 4.55 -13.61
CA ARG A 57 13.84 4.85 -14.35
C ARG A 57 15.07 4.82 -13.43
N GLY A 58 16.13 4.13 -13.86
CA GLY A 58 17.39 4.04 -13.13
C GLY A 58 17.35 3.21 -11.84
N ARG A 59 16.22 2.54 -11.52
CA ARG A 59 16.08 1.71 -10.31
C ARG A 59 15.57 0.32 -10.64
N ASN A 60 15.90 -0.66 -9.81
CA ASN A 60 15.34 -2.01 -9.95
C ASN A 60 13.98 -2.16 -9.22
N GLU A 61 13.10 -1.18 -9.40
CA GLU A 61 11.82 -1.07 -8.68
C GLU A 61 10.67 -0.89 -9.67
N TRP A 62 9.47 -1.21 -9.20
CA TRP A 62 8.23 -1.13 -9.97
C TRP A 62 7.25 -0.21 -9.24
N SER A 63 6.73 0.80 -9.92
CA SER A 63 5.73 1.71 -9.39
C SER A 63 4.33 1.23 -9.78
N PHE A 64 3.43 1.12 -8.80
CA PHE A 64 2.02 0.81 -9.05
C PHE A 64 1.37 1.94 -9.88
N ILE A 65 0.70 1.59 -10.99
CA ILE A 65 0.00 2.55 -11.86
C ILE A 65 -1.49 2.28 -12.02
N GLY A 66 -1.99 1.16 -11.48
CA GLY A 66 -3.42 0.89 -11.45
C GLY A 66 -3.76 -0.58 -11.24
N GLN A 67 -5.03 -0.82 -10.94
CA GLN A 67 -5.65 -2.14 -10.88
C GLN A 67 -7.04 -2.12 -11.54
N GLY A 68 -7.25 -1.21 -12.50
CA GLY A 68 -8.53 -1.04 -13.18
C GLY A 68 -8.93 -2.34 -13.86
N ARG A 69 -10.16 -2.79 -13.64
CA ARG A 69 -10.68 -4.02 -14.24
C ARG A 69 -11.81 -3.64 -15.20
N ASP A 70 -11.69 -4.09 -16.43
CA ASP A 70 -12.81 -4.05 -17.36
C ASP A 70 -13.73 -5.25 -17.10
N GLN A 71 -15.04 -5.04 -17.16
CA GLN A 71 -16.02 -6.09 -16.92
C GLN A 71 -16.16 -6.94 -18.19
N GLY A 72 -15.55 -8.13 -18.17
CA GLY A 72 -15.71 -9.14 -19.21
C GLY A 72 -14.40 -9.51 -19.92
N GLU A 73 -13.48 -8.56 -20.05
CA GLU A 73 -12.15 -8.85 -20.57
C GLU A 73 -11.19 -9.12 -19.41
N ALA A 74 -10.33 -10.12 -19.53
CA ALA A 74 -9.37 -10.49 -18.51
C ALA A 74 -8.23 -9.47 -18.39
N MET A 75 -8.53 -8.17 -18.32
CA MET A 75 -7.57 -7.08 -18.42
C MET A 75 -7.35 -6.41 -17.06
N VAL A 76 -6.10 -6.04 -16.79
CA VAL A 76 -5.73 -5.12 -15.70
C VAL A 76 -5.14 -3.88 -16.33
N SER A 77 -5.69 -2.73 -15.95
CA SER A 77 -5.35 -1.43 -16.52
C SER A 77 -4.84 -0.43 -15.49
N GLY A 78 -4.08 0.54 -15.97
CA GLY A 78 -3.52 1.62 -15.17
C GLY A 78 -3.17 2.82 -16.04
N THR A 79 -2.96 3.94 -15.37
CA THR A 79 -2.68 5.22 -16.04
C THR A 79 -1.22 5.59 -15.85
N ALA A 80 -0.53 5.90 -16.94
CA ALA A 80 0.88 6.29 -16.92
C ALA A 80 1.09 7.66 -17.57
N THR A 81 2.06 8.43 -17.06
CA THR A 81 2.48 9.72 -17.62
C THR A 81 3.70 9.60 -18.54
N ARG A 82 4.20 8.38 -18.74
CA ARG A 82 5.33 8.06 -19.63
C ARG A 82 5.27 6.62 -20.11
N LEU A 83 6.02 6.34 -21.16
CA LEU A 83 6.27 4.98 -21.66
C LEU A 83 7.41 4.29 -20.89
N GLY A 84 7.69 3.04 -21.23
CA GLY A 84 8.68 2.19 -20.58
C GLY A 84 8.27 0.74 -20.44
N ALA A 85 8.91 0.06 -19.49
CA ALA A 85 8.62 -1.33 -19.17
C ALA A 85 7.42 -1.45 -18.22
N PHE A 86 6.43 -2.26 -18.60
CA PHE A 86 5.21 -2.54 -17.86
C PHE A 86 5.09 -4.02 -17.52
N VAL A 87 4.49 -4.34 -16.37
CA VAL A 87 4.30 -5.73 -15.92
C VAL A 87 3.10 -5.83 -14.98
N LEU A 88 2.46 -7.00 -14.94
CA LEU A 88 1.51 -7.36 -13.90
C LEU A 88 2.23 -8.04 -12.73
N ILE A 89 2.04 -7.50 -11.53
CA ILE A 89 2.59 -8.08 -10.29
C ILE A 89 1.43 -8.42 -9.38
N ARG A 90 1.48 -9.61 -8.78
CA ARG A 90 0.55 -10.01 -7.74
C ARG A 90 1.13 -9.70 -6.35
N ASP A 91 0.38 -8.94 -5.59
CA ASP A 91 0.64 -8.67 -4.19
C ASP A 91 -0.45 -9.30 -3.31
N ARG A 92 -0.03 -10.13 -2.36
CA ARG A 92 -0.90 -10.78 -1.37
C ARG A 92 -0.47 -10.46 0.06
N GLN A 93 0.55 -9.61 0.22
CA GLN A 93 1.10 -9.30 1.52
C GLN A 93 0.32 -8.11 2.08
N PRO A 94 -0.27 -8.22 3.27
CA PRO A 94 -0.87 -7.05 3.90
C PRO A 94 0.23 -6.10 4.40
N PRO A 95 -0.05 -4.78 4.45
CA PRO A 95 0.89 -3.81 5.00
C PRO A 95 1.15 -4.11 6.48
N ALA A 96 2.38 -3.88 6.96
CA ALA A 96 2.75 -4.14 8.34
C ALA A 96 2.48 -2.91 9.22
N ILE A 97 1.72 -3.05 10.31
CA ILE A 97 1.62 -2.01 11.35
C ILE A 97 2.76 -2.21 12.36
N LEU A 98 3.79 -1.39 12.23
CA LEU A 98 5.05 -1.48 12.97
C LEU A 98 4.83 -1.12 14.44
N SER A 99 4.28 0.07 14.70
CA SER A 99 4.08 0.58 16.05
C SER A 99 2.79 1.37 16.20
N LEU A 100 2.33 1.44 17.45
CA LEU A 100 1.25 2.30 17.89
C LEU A 100 1.75 3.09 19.10
N SER A 101 1.42 4.38 19.14
CA SER A 101 1.72 5.29 20.25
C SER A 101 0.41 5.96 20.69
N PRO A 102 0.07 6.02 21.99
CA PRO A 102 0.79 5.40 23.12
C PRO A 102 0.98 3.88 22.98
N ALA A 103 2.11 3.38 23.48
CA ALA A 103 2.46 1.96 23.36
C ALA A 103 1.47 1.05 24.11
N PRO A 104 1.33 -0.23 23.73
CA PRO A 104 0.51 -1.17 24.48
C PRO A 104 0.92 -1.24 25.96
N GLY A 105 -0.02 -1.04 26.87
CA GLY A 105 0.24 -1.02 28.32
C GLY A 105 0.73 0.31 28.88
N ALA A 106 0.93 1.33 28.05
CA ALA A 106 1.47 2.61 28.50
C ALA A 106 0.57 3.26 29.56
N GLN A 107 1.21 3.84 30.58
CA GLN A 107 0.57 4.72 31.55
C GLN A 107 1.03 6.15 31.31
N ILE A 108 0.10 7.04 30.98
CA ILE A 108 0.39 8.43 30.65
C ILE A 108 -0.39 9.37 31.57
N THR A 109 0.15 10.57 31.76
CA THR A 109 -0.54 11.68 32.47
C THR A 109 -1.08 12.72 31.50
N ASP A 110 -0.57 12.74 30.27
CA ASP A 110 -1.10 13.58 29.21
C ASP A 110 -2.49 13.08 28.81
N ARG A 111 -3.47 13.96 28.99
CA ARG A 111 -4.88 13.68 28.68
C ARG A 111 -5.23 14.04 27.23
N THR A 112 -4.33 14.68 26.52
CA THR A 112 -4.42 15.00 25.10
C THR A 112 -3.20 14.44 24.37
N PRO A 113 -2.96 13.12 24.42
CA PRO A 113 -1.77 12.55 23.80
C PRO A 113 -1.81 12.68 22.28
N LEU A 114 -0.63 12.77 21.67
CA LEU A 114 -0.46 12.49 20.25
C LEU A 114 -0.57 10.97 20.03
N ILE A 115 -1.54 10.56 19.23
CA ILE A 115 -1.68 9.19 18.78
C ILE A 115 -0.97 9.03 17.43
N THR A 116 -0.12 8.02 17.33
CA THR A 116 0.63 7.73 16.10
C THR A 116 0.53 6.25 15.76
N ALA A 117 0.38 5.93 14.47
CA ALA A 117 0.56 4.59 13.94
C ALA A 117 1.61 4.62 12.83
N LEU A 118 2.69 3.85 12.98
CA LEU A 118 3.68 3.66 11.91
C LEU A 118 3.40 2.35 11.19
N PHE A 119 3.48 2.37 9.86
CA PHE A 119 3.22 1.20 9.04
C PHE A 119 4.10 1.18 7.80
N LYS A 120 4.12 0.05 7.10
CA LYS A 120 4.90 -0.11 5.88
C LYS A 120 4.31 -1.12 4.91
N ASP A 121 4.46 -0.86 3.62
CA ASP A 121 4.16 -1.79 2.54
C ASP A 121 5.38 -1.91 1.60
N GLU A 122 5.63 -3.11 1.08
CA GLU A 122 6.85 -3.40 0.33
C GLU A 122 6.62 -3.52 -1.19
N VAL A 123 5.36 -3.56 -1.65
CA VAL A 123 5.01 -3.91 -3.04
C VAL A 123 3.98 -2.95 -3.65
N ALA A 124 2.71 -3.00 -3.23
CA ALA A 124 1.65 -2.19 -3.82
C ALA A 124 1.66 -0.72 -3.34
N GLY A 125 2.26 -0.48 -2.18
CA GLY A 125 2.18 0.77 -1.43
C GLY A 125 0.82 0.96 -0.78
N MET A 126 0.70 2.03 0.02
CA MET A 126 -0.53 2.34 0.74
C MET A 126 -1.69 2.71 -0.19
N GLY A 127 -2.90 2.32 0.22
CA GLY A 127 -4.14 2.74 -0.40
C GLY A 127 -4.41 4.25 -0.26
N SER A 128 -5.60 4.66 -0.67
CA SER A 128 -6.14 6.00 -0.45
C SER A 128 -6.28 6.33 1.05
N GLU A 129 -6.37 7.61 1.41
CA GLU A 129 -6.50 8.04 2.80
C GLU A 129 -7.73 7.41 3.50
N GLU A 130 -8.82 7.18 2.79
CA GLU A 130 -10.02 6.52 3.34
C GLU A 130 -9.76 5.07 3.78
N GLN A 131 -8.71 4.44 3.24
CA GLN A 131 -8.26 3.10 3.59
C GLN A 131 -7.25 3.09 4.74
N LEU A 132 -6.81 4.26 5.22
CA LEU A 132 -5.88 4.46 6.32
C LEU A 132 -6.62 5.05 7.52
N GLN A 133 -7.09 4.20 8.42
CA GLN A 133 -8.00 4.58 9.48
C GLN A 133 -7.35 4.41 10.85
N LEU A 134 -7.53 5.43 11.68
CA LEU A 134 -7.21 5.40 13.10
C LEU A 134 -8.51 5.56 13.89
N LEU A 135 -8.66 4.79 14.96
CA LEU A 135 -9.79 4.84 15.85
C LEU A 135 -9.29 5.01 17.29
N LEU A 136 -10.03 5.82 18.06
CA LEU A 136 -9.85 5.99 19.50
C LEU A 136 -11.17 5.61 20.19
N ASP A 137 -11.11 4.61 21.07
CA ASP A 137 -12.27 4.04 21.77
C ASP A 137 -13.40 3.64 20.82
N GLY A 138 -13.02 3.02 19.69
CA GLY A 138 -13.94 2.57 18.64
C GLY A 138 -14.51 3.69 17.75
N ARG A 139 -14.14 4.96 17.97
CA ARG A 139 -14.55 6.09 17.12
C ARG A 139 -13.44 6.44 16.14
N MET A 140 -13.78 6.52 14.86
CA MET A 140 -12.86 6.99 13.82
C MET A 140 -12.46 8.44 14.10
N VAL A 141 -11.16 8.72 14.02
CA VAL A 141 -10.60 10.07 14.17
C VAL A 141 -10.07 10.55 12.82
N ILE A 142 -10.06 11.88 12.63
CA ILE A 142 -9.46 12.50 11.45
C ILE A 142 -7.96 12.62 11.72
N ALA A 143 -7.22 11.61 11.28
CA ALA A 143 -5.76 11.57 11.38
C ALA A 143 -5.14 12.16 10.11
N GLU A 144 -3.98 12.80 10.28
CA GLU A 144 -3.12 13.23 9.18
C GLU A 144 -2.29 12.03 8.71
N TYR A 145 -2.21 11.84 7.39
CA TYR A 145 -1.32 10.86 6.78
C TYR A 145 -0.03 11.52 6.30
N ASP A 146 1.10 11.05 6.81
CA ASP A 146 2.42 11.41 6.33
C ASP A 146 2.96 10.30 5.40
N PRO A 147 3.06 10.55 4.08
CA PRO A 147 3.53 9.55 3.12
C PRO A 147 5.04 9.33 3.16
N GLU A 148 5.84 10.26 3.71
CA GLU A 148 7.29 10.10 3.81
C GLU A 148 7.64 9.15 4.96
N ASP A 149 6.97 9.32 6.10
CA ASP A 149 7.16 8.50 7.29
C ASP A 149 6.27 7.24 7.32
N GLU A 150 5.34 7.11 6.36
CA GLU A 150 4.27 6.09 6.35
C GLU A 150 3.55 6.00 7.70
N ALA A 151 3.03 7.17 8.13
CA ALA A 151 2.49 7.36 9.47
C ALA A 151 1.09 7.98 9.46
N LEU A 152 0.21 7.51 10.34
CA LEU A 152 -1.00 8.25 10.73
C LEU A 152 -0.75 8.97 12.06
N ARG A 153 -1.11 10.25 12.13
CA ARG A 153 -0.95 11.08 13.33
C ARG A 153 -2.26 11.76 13.70
N TYR A 154 -2.60 11.72 14.98
CA TYR A 154 -3.79 12.38 15.50
C TYR A 154 -3.54 12.97 16.88
N GLN A 155 -3.60 14.31 16.95
CA GLN A 155 -3.58 15.03 18.21
C GLN A 155 -4.96 14.96 18.87
N VAL A 156 -5.05 14.33 20.04
CA VAL A 156 -6.31 14.26 20.78
C VAL A 156 -6.76 15.67 21.17
N LYS A 157 -7.97 16.04 20.73
CA LYS A 157 -8.53 17.41 20.89
C LYS A 157 -9.26 17.63 22.20
N GLN A 158 -9.83 16.57 22.78
CA GLN A 158 -10.58 16.62 24.03
C GLN A 158 -9.88 15.77 25.07
N ALA A 159 -9.70 16.33 26.27
CA ALA A 159 -9.03 15.63 27.36
C ALA A 159 -9.73 14.29 27.66
N LEU A 160 -8.97 13.20 27.51
CA LEU A 160 -9.41 11.86 27.86
C LEU A 160 -9.69 11.77 29.36
N THR A 161 -10.63 10.91 29.74
CA THR A 161 -10.93 10.61 31.14
C THR A 161 -9.81 9.75 31.75
N PRO A 162 -9.56 9.80 33.07
CA PRO A 162 -8.72 8.81 33.70
C PRO A 162 -9.29 7.41 33.48
N GLY A 163 -8.43 6.44 33.15
CA GLY A 163 -8.84 5.08 32.86
C GLY A 163 -8.22 4.50 31.60
N ARG A 164 -8.77 3.36 31.17
CA ARG A 164 -8.32 2.62 29.98
C ARG A 164 -8.90 3.24 28.72
N HIS A 165 -8.05 3.44 27.73
CA HIS A 165 -8.40 3.82 26.36
C HIS A 165 -7.80 2.83 25.36
N GLU A 166 -8.43 2.70 24.20
CA GLU A 166 -7.98 1.84 23.11
C GLU A 166 -7.72 2.64 21.84
N ILE A 167 -6.55 2.42 21.23
CA ILE A 167 -6.26 2.84 19.86
C ILE A 167 -6.34 1.64 18.94
N GLU A 168 -6.89 1.85 17.75
CA GLU A 168 -6.95 0.85 16.70
C GLU A 168 -6.55 1.48 15.36
N CYS A 169 -5.63 0.83 14.66
CA CYS A 169 -5.22 1.18 13.31
C CYS A 169 -5.71 0.11 12.33
N ARG A 170 -6.38 0.53 11.26
CA ARG A 170 -6.82 -0.29 10.12
C ARG A 170 -6.25 0.32 8.85
N ILE A 171 -5.45 -0.44 8.11
CA ILE A 171 -4.82 0.04 6.88
C ILE A 171 -5.01 -0.98 5.76
N SER A 172 -5.08 -0.50 4.52
CA SER A 172 -5.07 -1.35 3.32
C SER A 172 -4.10 -0.82 2.28
N ASP A 173 -3.48 -1.73 1.53
CA ASP A 173 -2.64 -1.39 0.37
C ASP A 173 -3.49 -1.10 -0.88
N ARG A 174 -2.83 -0.73 -1.98
CA ARG A 174 -3.50 -0.50 -3.28
C ARG A 174 -4.09 -1.76 -3.91
N CYS A 175 -3.62 -2.94 -3.53
CA CYS A 175 -4.08 -4.25 -4.01
C CYS A 175 -5.26 -4.81 -3.18
N GLY A 176 -5.66 -4.12 -2.11
CA GLY A 176 -6.74 -4.48 -1.20
C GLY A 176 -6.34 -5.47 -0.09
N ASN A 177 -5.06 -5.72 0.14
CA ASN A 177 -4.60 -6.45 1.32
C ASN A 177 -4.72 -5.53 2.55
N ARG A 178 -5.11 -6.10 3.70
CA ARG A 178 -5.53 -5.33 4.87
C ARG A 178 -4.82 -5.79 6.14
N SER A 179 -4.53 -4.83 7.02
CA SER A 179 -4.01 -5.06 8.36
C SER A 179 -4.79 -4.30 9.41
N ARG A 180 -4.81 -4.85 10.62
CA ARG A 180 -5.43 -4.27 11.82
C ARG A 180 -4.54 -4.52 13.02
N LYS A 181 -4.36 -3.50 13.87
CA LYS A 181 -3.66 -3.61 15.15
C LYS A 181 -4.31 -2.70 16.17
N SER A 182 -4.47 -3.17 17.40
CA SER A 182 -4.98 -2.38 18.52
C SER A 182 -3.98 -2.35 19.67
N ALA A 183 -4.03 -1.29 20.47
CA ALA A 183 -3.27 -1.16 21.70
C ALA A 183 -4.12 -0.47 22.78
N ASN A 184 -3.99 -0.93 24.02
CA ASN A 184 -4.59 -0.29 25.18
C ASN A 184 -3.56 0.57 25.90
N PHE A 185 -3.99 1.73 26.39
CA PHE A 185 -3.19 2.61 27.24
C PHE A 185 -4.06 3.16 28.37
N TRP A 186 -3.42 3.72 29.41
CA TRP A 186 -4.09 4.22 30.60
C TRP A 186 -3.72 5.67 30.86
N VAL A 187 -4.74 6.51 31.04
CA VAL A 187 -4.60 7.89 31.48
C VAL A 187 -4.77 7.93 32.99
N LYS A 188 -3.83 8.57 33.70
CA LYS A 188 -3.88 8.78 35.15
C LYS A 188 -4.65 10.04 35.53
#